data_AF-A0A8T5PPK3-F1
#
_entry.id   AF-A0A8T5PPK3-F1
#
_cell.length_a   1.000
_cell.length_b   1.000
_cell.length_c   1.000
_cell.angle_alpha   90.00
_cell.angle_beta   90.00
_cell.angle_gamma   90.00
#
_symmetry.space_group_name_H-M   'P 1'
#
loop_
_entity.id
_entity.type
_entity.pdbx_description
1 polymer ?
#
loop_
_entity_poly.entity_id
_entity_poly.type
_entity_poly.pdbx_seq_one_letter_code
_entity_poly.pdbx_strand_id
1 'polypeptide(L)'
;MKQYYKDMSRDAMVSMLEVWYYGETTGFKDWYGKEIPFKPEIIMDNNEGLTDAYYDPEGVEWVKNYPLELIKNNPDFIKSAVKRFLRLVEETLEPIWKADKALTKGELKQFFLDMKLAWTGLEISFRFPYCKNAKKEDLDAAKEARVKTERFFDLGNHIVKISLEKLYPELGDLIKYLTIEEATEGKLPSTETLKQRAKHYIIVENKLFDKSLEEIEKIYGISVERTEFDSDIKELRGTVASTGIVKGKVKLVRTLDKLKEVEKGDILVAPMTTPDYVPAMEKAAAFVTDEGGMTCHAAIVSREMGKPCLIGTKIATKIFKDGDLVEVDAEKGIVKKL
;
A
#
# COMPACT_ATOMS: atom_id res chain seq x y z
N MET A 1 2.69 20.32 17.47
CA MET A 1 2.94 19.92 16.07
C MET A 1 1.76 19.09 15.62
N LYS A 2 1.38 19.18 14.35
CA LYS A 2 0.25 18.41 13.82
C LYS A 2 0.66 16.93 13.72
N GLN A 3 -0.17 16.03 14.26
CA GLN A 3 0.16 14.60 14.31
C GLN A 3 -0.40 13.86 13.09
N TYR A 4 0.47 13.12 12.42
CA TYR A 4 0.17 12.25 11.29
C TYR A 4 0.15 10.82 11.78
N TYR A 5 -0.73 10.00 11.24
CA TYR A 5 -0.88 8.60 11.64
C TYR A 5 -0.49 7.69 10.49
N LYS A 6 0.06 6.52 10.82
CA LYS A 6 0.40 5.52 9.82
C LYS A 6 -0.89 4.81 9.38
N ASP A 7 -1.20 4.87 8.10
CA ASP A 7 -2.35 4.15 7.55
C ASP A 7 -1.94 2.73 7.12
N MET A 8 -0.82 2.60 6.40
CA MET A 8 -0.33 1.31 5.92
C MET A 8 1.14 1.31 5.50
N SER A 9 1.71 0.11 5.36
CA SER A 9 2.97 -0.16 4.69
C SER A 9 2.79 -0.81 3.31
N ARG A 10 3.59 -0.43 2.31
CA ARG A 10 3.60 -1.07 0.97
C ARG A 10 4.99 -1.25 0.39
N ASP A 11 5.22 -2.41 -0.21
CA ASP A 11 6.32 -2.62 -1.15
C ASP A 11 5.86 -2.11 -2.53
N ALA A 12 6.52 -1.06 -3.03
CA ALA A 12 6.11 -0.35 -4.23
C ALA A 12 7.31 0.17 -5.01
N MET A 13 7.13 0.35 -6.33
CA MET A 13 8.03 1.16 -7.13
C MET A 13 7.88 2.65 -6.79
N VAL A 14 8.98 3.41 -6.79
CA VAL A 14 8.97 4.86 -6.55
C VAL A 14 8.00 5.56 -7.52
N SER A 15 8.04 5.19 -8.79
CA SER A 15 7.10 5.72 -9.79
C SER A 15 5.62 5.43 -9.48
N MET A 16 5.31 4.29 -8.87
CA MET A 16 3.95 3.97 -8.39
C MET A 16 3.57 4.77 -7.14
N LEU A 17 4.53 5.06 -6.25
CA LEU A 17 4.31 5.96 -5.12
C LEU A 17 4.04 7.40 -5.57
N GLU A 18 4.65 7.87 -6.67
CA GLU A 18 4.32 9.17 -7.27
C GLU A 18 2.92 9.20 -7.89
N VAL A 19 2.44 8.09 -8.47
CA VAL A 19 1.04 7.97 -8.90
C VAL A 19 0.11 8.07 -7.69
N TRP A 20 0.41 7.33 -6.62
CA TRP A 20 -0.37 7.35 -5.38
C TRP A 20 -0.40 8.77 -4.79
N TYR A 21 0.75 9.41 -4.63
CA TYR A 21 0.85 10.78 -4.12
C TYR A 21 -0.03 11.73 -4.94
N TYR A 22 0.03 11.66 -6.27
CA TYR A 22 -0.81 12.50 -7.12
C TYR A 22 -2.31 12.26 -6.87
N GLY A 23 -2.72 11.00 -6.79
CA GLY A 23 -4.12 10.59 -6.60
C GLY A 23 -4.74 11.13 -5.30
N GLU A 24 -3.92 11.21 -4.26
CA GLU A 24 -4.26 11.67 -2.90
C GLU A 24 -4.13 13.19 -2.70
N THR A 25 -3.63 13.91 -3.70
CA THR A 25 -3.33 15.34 -3.57
C THR A 25 -3.91 16.15 -4.73
N THR A 26 -3.15 16.25 -5.82
CA THR A 26 -3.42 17.12 -6.97
C THR A 26 -4.66 16.66 -7.73
N GLY A 27 -4.88 15.35 -7.82
CA GLY A 27 -5.96 14.78 -8.60
C GLY A 27 -7.35 15.20 -8.11
N PHE A 28 -7.53 15.58 -6.83
CA PHE A 28 -8.81 16.09 -6.34
C PHE A 28 -9.28 17.34 -7.09
N LYS A 29 -8.38 18.14 -7.66
CA LYS A 29 -8.77 19.28 -8.49
C LYS A 29 -9.62 18.86 -9.70
N ASP A 30 -9.29 17.74 -10.34
CA ASP A 30 -9.95 17.24 -11.55
C ASP A 30 -11.26 16.49 -11.26
N TRP A 31 -11.46 16.10 -10.00
CA TRP A 31 -12.61 15.31 -9.55
C TRP A 31 -13.60 16.12 -8.72
N TYR A 32 -13.10 16.98 -7.84
CA TYR A 32 -13.85 17.80 -6.91
C TYR A 32 -13.93 19.27 -7.33
N GLY A 33 -13.15 19.69 -8.33
CA GLY A 33 -13.00 21.10 -8.70
C GLY A 33 -12.21 21.90 -7.66
N LYS A 34 -11.58 21.24 -6.67
CA LYS A 34 -10.89 21.86 -5.55
C LYS A 34 -9.72 21.00 -5.10
N GLU A 35 -8.58 21.65 -4.86
CA GLU A 35 -7.42 21.02 -4.23
C GLU A 35 -7.69 20.78 -2.74
N ILE A 36 -7.12 19.70 -2.21
CA ILE A 36 -7.13 19.42 -0.77
C ILE A 36 -6.39 20.56 -0.03
N PRO A 37 -7.00 21.16 1.01
CA PRO A 37 -6.46 22.39 1.60
C PRO A 37 -5.39 22.14 2.67
N PHE A 38 -5.05 20.88 2.96
CA PHE A 38 -4.12 20.53 4.02
C PHE A 38 -2.80 20.03 3.44
N LYS A 39 -1.68 20.57 3.92
CA LYS A 39 -0.34 20.23 3.40
C LYS A 39 0.67 20.04 4.55
N PRO A 40 1.62 19.09 4.41
CA PRO A 40 1.62 18.01 3.42
C PRO A 40 0.45 17.03 3.65
N GLU A 41 -0.16 16.50 2.60
CA GLU A 41 -1.33 15.62 2.73
C GLU A 41 -0.94 14.23 3.24
N ILE A 42 0.18 13.74 2.71
CA ILE A 42 0.72 12.41 2.90
C ILE A 42 2.25 12.49 2.92
N ILE A 43 2.86 11.66 3.76
CA ILE A 43 4.30 11.48 3.85
C ILE A 43 4.56 10.00 3.66
N MET A 44 5.40 9.66 2.70
CA MET A 44 5.76 8.28 2.42
C MET A 44 7.21 8.06 2.80
N ASP A 45 7.44 7.28 3.84
CA ASP A 45 8.77 6.98 4.38
C ASP A 45 9.20 5.58 3.96
N ASN A 46 10.17 5.48 3.05
CA ASN A 46 10.72 4.19 2.64
C ASN A 46 11.93 3.83 3.49
N ASN A 47 11.88 2.63 4.06
CA ASN A 47 12.98 2.05 4.79
C ASN A 47 13.23 0.62 4.29
N GLU A 48 14.38 0.41 3.63
CA GLU A 48 14.80 -0.87 3.07
C GLU A 48 13.76 -1.49 2.11
N GLY A 49 13.13 -0.66 1.28
CA GLY A 49 12.20 -1.12 0.26
C GLY A 49 10.75 -1.28 0.71
N LEU A 50 10.44 -1.11 2.01
CA LEU A 50 9.06 -1.00 2.50
C LEU A 50 8.73 0.46 2.79
N THR A 51 7.62 0.96 2.25
CA THR A 51 7.17 2.35 2.41
C THR A 51 6.00 2.45 3.37
N ASP A 52 6.16 3.22 4.45
CA ASP A 52 5.09 3.60 5.36
C ASP A 52 4.41 4.89 4.87
N ALA A 53 3.09 4.88 4.75
CA ALA A 53 2.30 6.05 4.39
C ALA A 53 1.66 6.68 5.63
N TYR A 54 2.05 7.92 5.94
CA TYR A 54 1.53 8.72 7.04
C TYR A 54 0.61 9.82 6.52
N TYR A 55 -0.59 9.91 7.09
CA TYR A 55 -1.62 10.83 6.60
C TYR A 55 -1.94 11.92 7.60
N ASP A 56 -2.29 13.08 7.07
CA ASP A 56 -2.98 14.10 7.82
C ASP A 56 -4.41 13.64 8.20
N PRO A 57 -4.79 13.58 9.49
CA PRO A 57 -6.16 13.27 9.91
C PRO A 57 -7.21 14.24 9.38
N GLU A 58 -6.91 15.54 9.29
CA GLU A 58 -7.87 16.52 8.77
C GLU A 58 -8.05 16.37 7.26
N GLY A 59 -6.96 16.10 6.54
CA GLY A 59 -6.99 15.77 5.12
C GLY A 59 -7.86 14.54 4.82
N VAL A 60 -7.69 13.46 5.59
CA VAL A 60 -8.50 12.24 5.40
C VAL A 60 -9.98 12.48 5.73
N GLU A 61 -10.30 13.23 6.80
CA GLU A 61 -11.67 13.65 7.07
C GLU A 61 -12.24 14.50 5.94
N TRP A 62 -11.44 15.37 5.33
CA TRP A 62 -11.88 16.20 4.21
C TRP A 62 -12.20 15.36 2.97
N VAL A 63 -11.31 14.44 2.57
CA VAL A 63 -11.55 13.56 1.41
C VAL A 63 -12.84 12.76 1.59
N LYS A 64 -13.09 12.27 2.82
CA LYS A 64 -14.27 11.50 3.18
C LYS A 64 -15.57 12.33 3.15
N ASN A 65 -15.54 13.57 3.62
CA ASN A 65 -16.75 14.36 3.87
C ASN A 65 -17.04 15.44 2.80
N TYR A 66 -16.02 15.94 2.10
CA TYR A 66 -16.18 16.97 1.07
C TYR A 66 -17.16 16.59 -0.05
N PRO A 67 -17.27 15.31 -0.48
CA PRO A 67 -18.30 14.92 -1.44
C PRO A 67 -19.73 15.27 -1.03
N LEU A 68 -20.04 15.37 0.28
CA LEU A 68 -21.36 15.80 0.74
C LEU A 68 -21.70 17.23 0.30
N GLU A 69 -20.70 18.12 0.19
CA GLU A 69 -20.91 19.49 -0.31
C GLU A 69 -21.22 19.49 -1.81
N LEU A 70 -20.57 18.60 -2.56
CA LEU A 70 -20.82 18.44 -4.00
C LEU A 70 -22.21 17.84 -4.27
N ILE A 71 -22.65 16.91 -3.42
CA ILE A 71 -23.98 16.27 -3.50
C ILE A 71 -25.12 17.28 -3.35
N LYS A 72 -24.94 18.38 -2.60
CA LYS A 72 -25.96 19.43 -2.43
C LYS A 72 -26.38 20.06 -3.77
N ASN A 73 -25.42 20.23 -4.69
CA ASN A 73 -25.65 20.83 -6.00
C ASN A 73 -25.76 19.80 -7.13
N ASN A 74 -25.24 18.59 -6.92
CA ASN A 74 -25.32 17.47 -7.85
C ASN A 74 -25.64 16.18 -7.08
N PRO A 75 -26.94 15.84 -6.90
CA PRO A 75 -27.34 14.67 -6.11
C PRO A 75 -26.77 13.33 -6.56
N ASP A 76 -26.33 13.21 -7.82
CA ASP A 76 -25.73 12.00 -8.39
C ASP A 76 -24.18 12.06 -8.46
N PHE A 77 -23.56 12.99 -7.73
CA PHE A 77 -22.11 13.21 -7.78
C PHE A 77 -21.32 11.91 -7.55
N ILE A 78 -21.61 11.17 -6.46
CA ILE A 78 -20.87 9.95 -6.12
C ILE A 78 -21.02 8.89 -7.20
N LYS A 79 -22.26 8.61 -7.64
CA LYS A 79 -22.51 7.63 -8.70
C LYS A 79 -21.83 8.01 -10.01
N SER A 80 -21.82 9.30 -10.34
CA SER A 80 -21.14 9.82 -11.53
C SER A 80 -19.62 9.69 -11.42
N ALA A 81 -19.04 9.98 -10.25
CA ALA A 81 -17.62 9.81 -9.98
C ALA A 81 -17.22 8.33 -10.06
N VAL A 82 -17.95 7.43 -9.38
CA VAL A 82 -17.74 5.98 -9.46
C VAL A 82 -17.83 5.48 -10.91
N LYS A 83 -18.85 5.91 -11.66
CA LYS A 83 -19.00 5.51 -13.07
C LYS A 83 -17.84 6.02 -13.93
N ARG A 84 -17.37 7.25 -13.71
CA ARG A 84 -16.19 7.81 -14.39
C ARG A 84 -14.94 6.98 -14.05
N PHE A 85 -14.74 6.64 -12.78
CA PHE A 85 -13.60 5.86 -12.31
C PHE A 85 -13.58 4.47 -12.95
N LEU A 86 -14.67 3.73 -12.85
CA LEU A 86 -14.78 2.40 -13.42
C LEU A 86 -14.59 2.42 -14.94
N ARG A 87 -15.13 3.42 -15.64
CA ARG A 87 -14.90 3.59 -17.08
C ARG A 87 -13.42 3.79 -17.41
N LEU A 88 -12.72 4.66 -16.67
CA LEU A 88 -11.28 4.86 -16.87
C LEU A 88 -10.52 3.54 -16.70
N VAL A 89 -10.84 2.77 -15.66
CA VAL A 89 -10.22 1.46 -15.44
C VAL A 89 -10.54 0.49 -16.59
N GLU A 90 -11.81 0.31 -16.92
CA GLU A 90 -12.28 -0.67 -17.93
C GLU A 90 -11.79 -0.34 -19.34
N GLU A 91 -11.77 0.95 -19.72
CA GLU A 91 -11.44 1.37 -21.09
C GLU A 91 -9.94 1.57 -21.32
N THR A 92 -9.16 1.97 -20.29
CA THR A 92 -7.73 2.32 -20.48
C THR A 92 -6.77 1.35 -19.79
N LEU A 93 -7.03 0.96 -18.54
CA LEU A 93 -6.08 0.19 -17.74
C LEU A 93 -6.26 -1.33 -17.86
N GLU A 94 -7.50 -1.80 -17.85
CA GLU A 94 -7.83 -3.22 -17.90
C GLU A 94 -7.32 -3.92 -19.18
N PRO A 95 -7.40 -3.31 -20.39
CA PRO A 95 -6.80 -3.91 -21.58
C PRO A 95 -5.28 -4.11 -21.45
N ILE A 96 -4.59 -3.18 -20.79
CA ILE A 96 -3.14 -3.24 -20.55
C ILE A 96 -2.82 -4.36 -19.55
N TRP A 97 -3.54 -4.41 -18.43
CA TRP A 97 -3.38 -5.47 -17.42
C TRP A 97 -3.64 -6.86 -18.00
N LYS A 98 -4.68 -7.01 -18.82
CA LYS A 98 -5.01 -8.29 -19.49
C LYS A 98 -3.99 -8.70 -20.54
N ALA A 99 -3.39 -7.73 -21.24
CA ALA A 99 -2.36 -8.00 -22.22
C ALA A 99 -1.08 -8.55 -21.58
N ASP A 100 -0.82 -8.16 -20.32
CA ASP A 100 0.30 -8.61 -19.49
C ASP A 100 1.65 -8.55 -20.23
N LYS A 101 1.92 -7.38 -20.81
CA LYS A 101 3.11 -7.15 -21.63
C LYS A 101 3.82 -5.87 -21.20
N ALA A 102 5.14 -5.95 -21.23
CA ALA A 102 6.02 -4.80 -21.04
C ALA A 102 5.73 -3.71 -22.07
N LEU A 103 5.47 -2.50 -21.57
CA LEU A 103 5.18 -1.30 -22.33
C LEU A 103 6.46 -0.68 -22.89
N THR A 104 6.35 -0.04 -24.04
CA THR A 104 7.37 0.90 -24.52
C THR A 104 7.42 2.14 -23.63
N LYS A 105 8.49 2.92 -23.73
CA LYS A 105 8.66 4.17 -22.95
C LYS A 105 7.50 5.17 -23.14
N GLY A 106 6.98 5.29 -24.35
CA GLY A 106 5.84 6.17 -24.66
C GLY A 106 4.52 5.65 -24.07
N GLU A 107 4.26 4.35 -24.21
CA GLU A 107 3.09 3.71 -23.59
C GLU A 107 3.15 3.77 -22.07
N LEU A 108 4.32 3.55 -21.46
CA LEU A 108 4.52 3.65 -20.02
C LEU A 108 4.26 5.07 -19.51
N LYS A 109 4.68 6.10 -20.25
CA LYS A 109 4.36 7.49 -19.92
C LYS A 109 2.86 7.75 -19.91
N GLN A 110 2.13 7.26 -20.92
CA GLN A 110 0.67 7.38 -20.97
C GLN A 110 0.01 6.58 -19.85
N PHE A 111 0.49 5.37 -19.58
CA PHE A 111 -0.01 4.51 -18.51
C PHE A 111 0.07 5.20 -17.14
N PHE A 112 1.17 5.88 -16.83
CA PHE A 112 1.27 6.66 -15.59
C PHE A 112 0.25 7.80 -15.51
N LEU A 113 -0.07 8.47 -16.63
CA LEU A 113 -1.10 9.51 -16.66
C LEU A 113 -2.49 8.94 -16.41
N ASP A 114 -2.81 7.81 -17.05
CA ASP A 114 -4.10 7.13 -16.89
C ASP A 114 -4.26 6.60 -15.46
N MET A 115 -3.21 5.99 -14.90
CA MET A 115 -3.17 5.54 -13.52
C MET A 115 -3.36 6.70 -12.54
N LYS A 116 -2.69 7.85 -12.75
CA LYS A 116 -2.84 9.05 -11.92
C LYS A 116 -4.28 9.55 -11.90
N LEU A 117 -4.90 9.63 -13.07
CA LEU A 117 -6.28 10.11 -13.20
C LEU A 117 -7.28 9.15 -12.52
N ALA A 118 -7.08 7.84 -12.69
CA ALA A 118 -7.93 6.82 -12.10
C ALA A 118 -7.74 6.72 -10.57
N TRP A 119 -6.53 6.94 -10.06
CA TRP A 119 -6.21 6.80 -8.64
C TRP A 119 -7.08 7.70 -7.75
N THR A 120 -7.34 8.95 -8.13
CA THR A 120 -8.25 9.80 -7.34
C THR A 120 -9.67 9.23 -7.28
N GLY A 121 -10.16 8.62 -8.37
CA GLY A 121 -11.42 7.89 -8.37
C GLY A 121 -11.44 6.69 -7.42
N LEU A 122 -10.31 5.98 -7.33
CA LEU A 122 -10.08 4.92 -6.35
C LEU A 122 -10.16 5.48 -4.93
N GLU A 123 -9.49 6.60 -4.62
CA GLU A 123 -9.49 7.20 -3.28
C GLU A 123 -10.88 7.64 -2.83
N ILE A 124 -11.66 8.25 -3.73
CA ILE A 124 -13.08 8.56 -3.48
C ILE A 124 -13.83 7.29 -3.10
N SER A 125 -13.65 6.22 -3.88
CA SER A 125 -14.31 4.92 -3.66
C SER A 125 -13.83 4.21 -2.39
N PHE A 126 -12.63 4.51 -1.91
CA PHE A 126 -12.04 3.92 -0.69
C PHE A 126 -12.42 4.66 0.58
N ARG A 127 -12.38 6.00 0.57
CA ARG A 127 -12.59 6.83 1.77
C ARG A 127 -14.07 7.18 1.98
N PHE A 128 -14.83 7.46 0.92
CA PHE A 128 -16.24 7.86 1.01
C PHE A 128 -17.16 6.82 1.69
N PRO A 129 -16.99 5.50 1.52
CA PRO A 129 -17.79 4.49 2.22
C PRO A 129 -17.86 4.60 3.74
N TYR A 130 -16.94 5.35 4.37
CA TYR A 130 -16.90 5.58 5.81
C TYR A 130 -17.57 6.91 6.24
N CYS A 131 -18.17 7.65 5.30
CA CYS A 131 -18.89 8.88 5.58
C CYS A 131 -20.22 8.59 6.32
N LYS A 132 -20.38 9.10 7.54
CA LYS A 132 -21.51 8.78 8.43
C LYS A 132 -22.87 9.33 7.96
N ASN A 133 -22.87 10.37 7.13
CA ASN A 133 -24.08 11.12 6.73
C ASN A 133 -24.44 10.97 5.24
N ALA A 134 -23.85 9.99 4.56
CA ALA A 134 -24.12 9.73 3.15
C ALA A 134 -25.35 8.81 2.98
N LYS A 135 -26.02 8.93 1.83
CA LYS A 135 -27.09 8.01 1.45
C LYS A 135 -26.54 6.61 1.25
N LYS A 136 -27.32 5.59 1.63
CA LYS A 136 -26.91 4.20 1.54
C LYS A 136 -26.52 3.80 0.10
N GLU A 137 -27.27 4.27 -0.89
CA GLU A 137 -27.03 3.96 -2.30
C GLU A 137 -25.68 4.50 -2.81
N ASP A 138 -25.25 5.65 -2.31
CA ASP A 138 -23.97 6.25 -2.67
C ASP A 138 -22.80 5.51 -1.99
N LEU A 139 -22.99 5.11 -0.73
CA LEU A 139 -22.04 4.28 0.00
C LEU A 139 -21.87 2.92 -0.67
N ASP A 140 -22.96 2.29 -1.09
CA ASP A 140 -22.95 0.97 -1.72
C ASP A 140 -22.31 1.02 -3.12
N ALA A 141 -22.57 2.08 -3.91
CA ALA A 141 -21.90 2.29 -5.20
C ALA A 141 -20.38 2.43 -5.05
N ALA A 142 -19.91 3.21 -4.07
CA ALA A 142 -18.47 3.36 -3.80
C ALA A 142 -17.83 2.05 -3.33
N LYS A 143 -18.51 1.27 -2.47
CA LYS A 143 -18.04 -0.04 -2.02
C LYS A 143 -17.94 -1.04 -3.17
N GLU A 144 -18.93 -1.08 -4.06
CA GLU A 144 -18.89 -1.96 -5.23
C GLU A 144 -17.69 -1.64 -6.13
N ALA A 145 -17.44 -0.35 -6.38
CA ALA A 145 -16.28 0.09 -7.14
C ALA A 145 -14.98 -0.38 -6.51
N ARG A 146 -14.84 -0.21 -5.19
CA ARG A 146 -13.69 -0.70 -4.43
C ARG A 146 -13.46 -2.20 -4.60
N VAL A 147 -14.51 -3.02 -4.58
CA VAL A 147 -14.40 -4.48 -4.77
C VAL A 147 -13.91 -4.80 -6.18
N LYS A 148 -14.48 -4.16 -7.20
CA LYS A 148 -14.10 -4.40 -8.61
C LYS A 148 -12.66 -4.01 -8.91
N THR A 149 -12.10 -3.07 -8.16
CA THR A 149 -10.76 -2.52 -8.40
C THR A 149 -9.77 -2.87 -7.29
N GLU A 150 -10.00 -3.95 -6.54
CA GLU A 150 -9.13 -4.32 -5.41
C GLU A 150 -7.67 -4.58 -5.83
N ARG A 151 -7.46 -5.05 -7.06
CA ARG A 151 -6.14 -5.34 -7.65
C ARG A 151 -5.53 -4.17 -8.42
N PHE A 152 -6.15 -2.98 -8.39
CA PHE A 152 -5.71 -1.80 -9.14
C PHE A 152 -4.22 -1.50 -8.93
N PHE A 153 -3.79 -1.49 -7.65
CA PHE A 153 -2.41 -1.22 -7.30
C PHE A 153 -1.45 -2.30 -7.78
N ASP A 154 -1.75 -3.56 -7.45
CA ASP A 154 -0.86 -4.70 -7.74
C ASP A 154 -0.65 -4.88 -9.25
N LEU A 155 -1.74 -4.80 -10.03
CA LEU A 155 -1.68 -4.88 -11.49
C LEU A 155 -0.91 -3.71 -12.09
N GLY A 156 -1.11 -2.49 -11.57
CA GLY A 156 -0.35 -1.32 -11.97
C GLY A 156 1.15 -1.48 -11.71
N ASN A 157 1.50 -1.86 -10.48
CA ASN A 157 2.89 -2.05 -10.05
C ASN A 157 3.58 -3.16 -10.85
N HIS A 158 2.87 -4.26 -11.16
CA HIS A 158 3.37 -5.33 -12.02
C HIS A 158 3.66 -4.86 -13.46
N ILE A 159 2.74 -4.14 -14.10
CA ILE A 159 2.97 -3.61 -15.46
C ILE A 159 4.16 -2.66 -15.49
N VAL A 160 4.29 -1.76 -14.50
CA VAL A 160 5.46 -0.89 -14.40
C VAL A 160 6.73 -1.74 -14.25
N LYS A 161 6.72 -2.76 -13.40
CA LYS A 161 7.86 -3.64 -13.19
C LYS A 161 8.35 -4.29 -14.47
N ILE A 162 7.51 -5.07 -15.14
CA ILE A 162 7.91 -5.80 -16.35
C ILE A 162 8.33 -4.85 -17.48
N SER A 163 7.76 -3.63 -17.51
CA SER A 163 8.14 -2.59 -18.46
C SER A 163 9.55 -2.06 -18.17
N LEU A 164 9.85 -1.75 -16.91
CA LEU A 164 11.17 -1.25 -16.52
C LEU A 164 12.26 -2.32 -16.60
N GLU A 165 11.96 -3.59 -16.27
CA GLU A 165 12.89 -4.72 -16.47
C GLU A 165 13.30 -4.86 -17.94
N LYS A 166 12.37 -4.62 -18.87
CA LYS A 166 12.64 -4.66 -20.31
C LYS A 166 13.38 -3.42 -20.81
N LEU A 167 13.03 -2.23 -20.31
CA LEU A 167 13.62 -0.97 -20.73
C LEU A 167 15.05 -0.78 -20.20
N TYR A 168 15.31 -1.24 -18.98
CA TYR A 168 16.54 -1.00 -18.22
C TYR A 168 17.06 -2.28 -17.54
N PRO A 169 17.31 -3.37 -18.29
CA PRO A 169 17.71 -4.66 -17.70
C PRO A 169 19.01 -4.59 -16.90
N GLU A 170 19.89 -3.64 -17.21
CA GLU A 170 21.16 -3.41 -16.52
C GLU A 170 21.01 -2.95 -15.07
N LEU A 171 19.86 -2.39 -14.69
CA LEU A 171 19.61 -1.90 -13.34
C LEU A 171 19.19 -3.02 -12.38
N GLY A 172 18.72 -4.17 -12.88
CA GLY A 172 18.21 -5.26 -12.04
C GLY A 172 17.14 -4.76 -11.06
N ASP A 173 17.26 -5.11 -9.78
CA ASP A 173 16.31 -4.70 -8.73
C ASP A 173 16.27 -3.18 -8.50
N LEU A 174 17.26 -2.43 -8.98
CA LEU A 174 17.33 -0.97 -8.80
C LEU A 174 16.29 -0.21 -9.63
N ILE A 175 15.64 -0.84 -10.62
CA ILE A 175 14.52 -0.23 -11.36
C ILE A 175 13.40 0.25 -10.43
N LYS A 176 13.25 -0.40 -9.26
CA LYS A 176 12.24 -0.07 -8.24
C LYS A 176 12.37 1.38 -7.76
N TYR A 177 13.56 1.97 -7.84
CA TYR A 177 13.87 3.28 -7.28
C TYR A 177 13.90 4.40 -8.32
N LEU A 178 13.37 4.15 -9.53
CA LEU A 178 13.20 5.16 -10.57
C LEU A 178 11.91 5.96 -10.37
N THR A 179 12.01 7.29 -10.50
CA THR A 179 10.84 8.16 -10.61
C THR A 179 10.17 8.01 -11.99
N ILE A 180 8.95 8.52 -12.15
CA ILE A 180 8.23 8.56 -13.43
C ILE A 180 9.06 9.32 -14.46
N GLU A 181 9.66 10.46 -14.10
CA GLU A 181 10.49 11.25 -15.02
C GLU A 181 11.73 10.44 -15.47
N GLU A 182 12.46 9.84 -14.53
CA GLU A 182 13.64 9.03 -14.83
C GLU A 182 13.29 7.83 -15.72
N ALA A 183 12.18 7.15 -15.41
CA ALA A 183 11.66 6.01 -16.15
C ALA A 183 11.17 6.35 -17.57
N THR A 184 10.61 7.54 -17.77
CA THR A 184 9.92 7.90 -19.03
C THR A 184 10.65 8.92 -19.88
N GLU A 185 11.67 9.60 -19.35
CA GLU A 185 12.50 10.56 -20.08
C GLU A 185 13.92 10.01 -20.33
N GLY A 186 14.35 8.99 -19.57
CA GLY A 186 15.59 8.25 -19.80
C GLY A 186 16.86 8.96 -19.32
N LYS A 187 16.73 10.00 -18.50
CA LYS A 187 17.84 10.54 -17.72
C LYS A 187 17.97 9.71 -16.45
N LEU A 188 18.59 8.54 -16.58
CA LEU A 188 18.74 7.62 -15.45
C LEU A 188 19.71 8.20 -14.41
N PRO A 189 19.39 8.09 -13.10
CA PRO A 189 20.32 8.42 -12.04
C PRO A 189 21.48 7.41 -12.00
N SER A 190 22.55 7.77 -11.29
CA SER A 190 23.67 6.84 -11.10
C SER A 190 23.24 5.62 -10.27
N THR A 191 23.93 4.50 -10.46
CA THR A 191 23.74 3.29 -9.65
C THR A 191 23.92 3.56 -8.15
N GLU A 192 24.84 4.46 -7.78
CA GLU A 192 25.07 4.85 -6.39
C GLU A 192 23.84 5.58 -5.81
N THR A 193 23.25 6.51 -6.57
CA THR A 193 22.01 7.19 -6.19
C THR A 193 20.87 6.19 -5.97
N LEU A 194 20.71 5.21 -6.86
CA LEU A 194 19.67 4.19 -6.72
C LEU A 194 19.91 3.27 -5.51
N LYS A 195 21.17 2.92 -5.22
CA LYS A 195 21.53 2.16 -4.01
C LYS A 195 21.29 2.95 -2.72
N GLN A 196 21.44 4.28 -2.75
CA GLN A 196 21.09 5.13 -1.62
C GLN A 196 19.58 5.14 -1.40
N ARG A 197 18.78 5.32 -2.46
CA ARG A 197 17.31 5.20 -2.39
C ARG A 197 16.88 3.80 -1.92
N ALA A 198 17.63 2.75 -2.25
CA ALA A 198 17.32 1.41 -1.76
C ALA A 198 17.39 1.27 -0.24
N LYS A 199 18.20 2.08 0.42
CA LYS A 199 18.30 2.12 1.88
C LYS A 199 17.18 2.96 2.48
N HIS A 200 16.97 4.17 1.95
CA HIS A 200 16.03 5.11 2.50
C HIS A 200 15.66 6.23 1.51
N TYR A 201 14.41 6.68 1.53
CA TYR A 201 13.97 7.96 0.98
C TYR A 201 12.63 8.36 1.57
N ILE A 202 12.31 9.65 1.53
CA ILE A 202 10.98 10.16 1.88
C ILE A 202 10.35 10.86 0.68
N ILE A 203 9.08 10.59 0.39
CA ILE A 203 8.28 11.37 -0.55
C ILE A 203 7.32 12.27 0.24
N VAL A 204 7.42 13.57 -0.02
CA VAL A 204 6.51 14.60 0.51
C VAL A 204 6.43 15.74 -0.50
N GLU A 205 5.25 16.33 -0.70
CA GLU A 205 5.01 17.36 -1.73
C GLU A 205 5.47 16.96 -3.15
N ASN A 206 5.25 15.68 -3.49
CA ASN A 206 5.64 15.09 -4.78
C ASN A 206 7.15 15.23 -5.08
N LYS A 207 7.99 15.25 -4.03
CA LYS A 207 9.44 15.30 -4.12
C LYS A 207 10.06 14.18 -3.30
N LEU A 208 11.13 13.61 -3.82
CA LEU A 208 11.93 12.58 -3.15
C LEU A 208 13.08 13.25 -2.38
N PHE A 209 13.19 12.94 -1.09
CA PHE A 209 14.21 13.46 -0.17
C PHE A 209 15.11 12.34 0.34
N ASP A 210 16.41 12.62 0.40
CA ASP A 210 17.38 11.87 1.19
C ASP A 210 17.55 12.56 2.54
N LYS A 211 16.56 12.37 3.42
CA LYS A 211 16.46 12.97 4.75
C LYS A 211 15.83 11.98 5.71
N SER A 212 16.15 12.07 7.00
CA SER A 212 15.45 11.29 8.02
C SER A 212 14.03 11.83 8.25
N LEU A 213 13.17 11.00 8.81
CA LEU A 213 11.80 11.39 9.15
C LEU A 213 11.78 12.54 10.17
N GLU A 214 12.71 12.56 11.12
CA GLU A 214 12.88 13.65 12.09
C GLU A 214 13.28 14.97 11.43
N GLU A 215 14.05 14.93 10.35
CA GLU A 215 14.35 16.14 9.56
C GLU A 215 13.09 16.66 8.85
N ILE A 216 12.30 15.76 8.25
CA ILE A 216 11.02 16.12 7.60
C ILE A 216 10.03 16.69 8.61
N GLU A 217 9.92 16.10 9.79
CA GLU A 217 9.10 16.62 10.90
C GLU A 217 9.47 18.06 11.26
N LYS A 218 10.77 18.36 11.34
CA LYS A 218 11.26 19.73 11.61
C LYS A 218 10.99 20.69 10.47
N ILE A 219 11.19 20.26 9.22
CA ILE A 219 10.96 21.09 8.02
C ILE A 219 9.50 21.51 7.92
N TYR A 220 8.58 20.59 8.18
CA TYR A 220 7.14 20.82 8.00
C TYR A 220 6.41 21.18 9.31
N GLY A 221 7.06 21.14 10.46
CA GLY A 221 6.45 21.47 11.76
C GLY A 221 5.40 20.44 12.22
N ILE A 222 5.61 19.18 11.87
CA ILE A 222 4.69 18.07 12.07
C ILE A 222 5.32 16.99 12.96
N SER A 223 4.52 16.00 13.35
CA SER A 223 5.00 14.79 14.00
C SER A 223 4.30 13.58 13.42
N VAL A 224 4.99 12.47 13.22
CA VAL A 224 4.39 11.20 12.78
C VAL A 224 4.20 10.25 13.96
N GLU A 225 3.18 9.41 13.86
CA GLU A 225 2.95 8.31 14.79
C GLU A 225 4.12 7.34 14.78
N ARG A 226 4.64 7.04 15.96
CA ARG A 226 5.63 5.99 16.17
C ARG A 226 5.05 4.97 17.13
N THR A 227 5.15 3.70 16.77
CA THR A 227 4.89 2.62 17.72
C THR A 227 6.16 2.41 18.53
N GLU A 228 6.16 2.86 19.77
CA GLU A 228 7.19 2.48 20.75
C GLU A 228 6.94 1.04 21.20
N PHE A 229 8.01 0.26 21.31
CA PHE A 229 7.96 -1.11 21.80
C PHE A 229 9.26 -1.44 22.52
N ASP A 230 9.15 -2.31 23.52
CA ASP A 230 10.32 -2.89 24.18
C ASP A 230 10.92 -3.96 23.25
N SER A 231 12.22 -3.87 22.97
CA SER A 231 12.92 -4.85 22.15
C SER A 231 12.95 -6.26 22.74
N ASP A 232 12.68 -6.39 24.05
CA ASP A 232 12.65 -7.66 24.77
C ASP A 232 11.26 -8.33 24.78
N ILE A 233 10.29 -7.79 24.04
CA ILE A 233 8.97 -8.43 23.88
C ILE A 233 9.14 -9.82 23.25
N LYS A 234 8.79 -10.84 24.02
CA LYS A 234 8.77 -12.24 23.56
C LYS A 234 7.39 -12.71 23.14
N GLU A 235 6.34 -11.97 23.48
CA GLU A 235 4.94 -12.33 23.24
C GLU A 235 4.19 -11.14 22.65
N LEU A 236 3.53 -11.36 21.51
CA LEU A 236 2.66 -10.38 20.88
C LEU A 236 1.23 -10.91 20.79
N ARG A 237 0.29 -9.98 20.88
CA ARG A 237 -1.13 -10.25 20.66
C ARG A 237 -1.57 -9.77 19.28
N GLY A 238 -2.42 -10.55 18.66
CA GLY A 238 -3.11 -10.19 17.42
C GLY A 238 -4.59 -10.60 17.50
N THR A 239 -5.36 -10.13 16.53
CA THR A 239 -6.73 -10.61 16.33
C THR A 239 -6.68 -11.96 15.64
N VAL A 240 -7.41 -12.93 16.17
CA VAL A 240 -7.53 -14.26 15.56
C VAL A 240 -8.37 -14.16 14.28
N ALA A 241 -7.75 -14.46 13.14
CA ALA A 241 -8.45 -14.54 11.86
C ALA A 241 -8.80 -15.99 11.48
N SER A 242 -7.92 -16.93 11.82
CA SER A 242 -8.10 -18.36 11.61
C SER A 242 -7.45 -19.13 12.77
N THR A 243 -8.17 -20.10 13.34
CA THR A 243 -7.79 -20.78 14.58
C THR A 243 -6.76 -21.89 14.38
N GLY A 244 -6.08 -22.25 15.47
CA GLY A 244 -5.17 -23.39 15.54
C GLY A 244 -3.84 -23.01 16.19
N ILE A 245 -3.02 -24.02 16.48
CA ILE A 245 -1.75 -23.84 17.19
C ILE A 245 -0.63 -24.52 16.39
N VAL A 246 0.43 -23.78 16.10
CA VAL A 246 1.57 -24.32 15.36
C VAL A 246 2.89 -23.67 15.79
N LYS A 247 3.98 -24.40 15.58
CA LYS A 247 5.36 -23.92 15.77
C LYS A 247 6.09 -23.94 14.44
N GLY A 248 6.94 -22.96 14.23
CA GLY A 248 7.75 -22.87 13.03
C GLY A 248 8.79 -21.77 13.14
N LYS A 249 9.71 -21.75 12.17
CA LYS A 249 10.67 -20.65 12.04
C LYS A 249 9.98 -19.46 11.40
N VAL A 250 10.25 -18.26 11.90
CA VAL A 250 9.79 -17.04 11.28
C VAL A 250 10.48 -16.87 9.93
N LYS A 251 9.68 -16.61 8.91
CA LYS A 251 10.14 -15.99 7.68
C LYS A 251 9.50 -14.61 7.53
N LEU A 252 10.32 -13.58 7.64
CA LEU A 252 9.95 -12.19 7.52
C LEU A 252 9.85 -11.80 6.04
N VAL A 253 8.66 -11.42 5.61
CA VAL A 253 8.35 -11.01 4.25
C VAL A 253 7.92 -9.54 4.28
N ARG A 254 8.90 -8.64 4.28
CA ARG A 254 8.66 -7.19 4.15
C ARG A 254 8.46 -6.77 2.70
N THR A 255 9.07 -7.50 1.76
CA THR A 255 9.08 -7.18 0.33
C THR A 255 8.80 -8.44 -0.49
N LEU A 256 8.26 -8.27 -1.69
CA LEU A 256 7.80 -9.36 -2.56
C LEU A 256 8.93 -10.30 -3.01
N ASP A 257 10.17 -9.81 -3.09
CA ASP A 257 11.34 -10.63 -3.41
C ASP A 257 11.62 -11.71 -2.35
N LYS A 258 11.13 -11.54 -1.12
CA LYS A 258 11.25 -12.51 -0.02
C LYS A 258 10.26 -13.66 -0.08
N LEU A 259 9.22 -13.56 -0.90
CA LEU A 259 8.21 -14.61 -1.04
C LEU A 259 8.79 -15.95 -1.50
N LYS A 260 9.80 -15.91 -2.38
CA LYS A 260 10.46 -17.12 -2.89
C LYS A 260 11.30 -17.84 -1.83
N GLU A 261 11.67 -17.15 -0.77
CA GLU A 261 12.50 -17.66 0.32
C GLU A 261 11.65 -18.33 1.43
N VAL A 262 10.32 -18.32 1.32
CA VAL A 262 9.43 -19.01 2.26
C VAL A 262 9.49 -20.52 2.02
N GLU A 263 9.84 -21.26 3.07
CA GLU A 263 9.93 -22.71 3.06
C GLU A 263 8.71 -23.38 3.70
N LYS A 264 8.58 -24.69 3.47
CA LYS A 264 7.49 -25.47 4.03
C LYS A 264 7.58 -25.50 5.56
N GLY A 265 6.52 -25.06 6.23
CA GLY A 265 6.43 -25.06 7.69
C GLY A 265 6.86 -23.75 8.36
N ASP A 266 7.30 -22.76 7.59
CA ASP A 266 7.63 -21.43 8.13
C ASP A 266 6.40 -20.70 8.66
N ILE A 267 6.60 -19.79 9.59
CA ILE A 267 5.63 -18.81 10.04
C ILE A 267 5.87 -17.54 9.23
N LEU A 268 4.98 -17.24 8.30
CA LEU A 268 5.09 -16.05 7.46
C LEU A 268 4.70 -14.83 8.29
N VAL A 269 5.66 -13.94 8.52
CA VAL A 269 5.46 -12.67 9.21
C VAL A 269 5.59 -11.53 8.20
N ALA A 270 4.57 -10.68 8.06
CA ALA A 270 4.56 -9.61 7.05
C ALA A 270 3.80 -8.36 7.55
N PRO A 271 4.06 -7.16 7.01
CA PRO A 271 3.26 -5.98 7.35
C PRO A 271 1.78 -6.22 6.98
N MET A 272 1.57 -6.72 5.76
CA MET A 272 0.31 -7.24 5.25
C MET A 272 0.54 -8.20 4.07
N THR A 273 -0.51 -8.84 3.59
CA THR A 273 -0.45 -9.77 2.44
C THR A 273 -1.31 -9.26 1.28
N THR A 274 -0.88 -9.54 0.05
CA THR A 274 -1.64 -9.35 -1.20
C THR A 274 -1.81 -10.69 -1.93
N PRO A 275 -2.58 -10.79 -3.03
CA PRO A 275 -2.73 -12.04 -3.79
C PRO A 275 -1.41 -12.70 -4.22
N ASP A 276 -0.34 -11.91 -4.43
CA ASP A 276 0.98 -12.43 -4.77
C ASP A 276 1.60 -13.31 -3.66
N TYR A 277 1.09 -13.22 -2.42
CA TYR A 277 1.55 -14.02 -1.30
C TYR A 277 1.03 -15.46 -1.34
N VAL A 278 -0.03 -15.75 -2.11
CA VAL A 278 -0.71 -17.06 -2.10
C VAL A 278 0.26 -18.25 -2.24
N PRO A 279 1.21 -18.27 -3.22
CA PRO A 279 2.14 -19.40 -3.34
C PRO A 279 3.07 -19.58 -2.13
N ALA A 280 3.44 -18.49 -1.44
CA ALA A 280 4.22 -18.55 -0.21
C ALA A 280 3.35 -18.99 0.98
N MET A 281 2.11 -18.50 1.04
CA MET A 281 1.13 -18.87 2.05
C MET A 281 0.77 -20.37 2.01
N GLU A 282 0.77 -20.98 0.82
CA GLU A 282 0.59 -22.43 0.66
C GLU A 282 1.71 -23.25 1.33
N LYS A 283 2.94 -22.72 1.38
CA LYS A 283 4.09 -23.39 2.03
C LYS A 283 4.12 -23.16 3.55
N ALA A 284 3.79 -21.95 3.98
CA ALA A 284 3.84 -21.56 5.39
C ALA A 284 2.85 -22.35 6.26
N ALA A 285 3.17 -22.54 7.54
CA ALA A 285 2.33 -23.20 8.53
C ALA A 285 1.30 -22.26 9.18
N ALA A 286 1.64 -20.98 9.33
CA ALA A 286 0.75 -19.94 9.84
C ALA A 286 1.17 -18.55 9.33
N PHE A 287 0.31 -17.57 9.56
CA PHE A 287 0.52 -16.19 9.15
C PHE A 287 0.36 -15.23 10.32
N VAL A 288 1.26 -14.26 10.42
CA VAL A 288 1.20 -13.17 11.39
C VAL A 288 1.37 -11.86 10.65
N THR A 289 0.40 -10.94 10.75
CA THR A 289 0.49 -9.63 10.12
C THR A 289 0.44 -8.48 11.10
N ASP A 290 1.16 -7.39 10.80
CA ASP A 290 1.10 -6.15 11.57
C ASP A 290 -0.25 -5.45 11.39
N GLU A 291 -0.74 -5.45 10.14
CA GLU A 291 -1.94 -4.75 9.71
C GLU A 291 -3.05 -5.72 9.27
N GLY A 292 -4.28 -5.23 9.22
CA GLY A 292 -5.44 -5.98 8.72
C GLY A 292 -6.57 -6.14 9.74
N GLY A 293 -7.79 -6.25 9.21
CA GLY A 293 -9.00 -6.61 9.96
C GLY A 293 -9.61 -7.91 9.44
N MET A 294 -10.74 -8.34 10.01
CA MET A 294 -11.35 -9.66 9.74
C MET A 294 -11.73 -9.94 8.27
N THR A 295 -11.73 -8.90 7.43
CA THR A 295 -12.03 -8.96 6.00
C THR A 295 -10.81 -8.68 5.13
N CYS A 296 -9.58 -8.65 5.69
CA CYS A 296 -8.36 -8.48 4.90
C CYS A 296 -7.98 -9.77 4.17
N HIS A 297 -7.08 -9.64 3.20
CA HIS A 297 -6.58 -10.77 2.40
C HIS A 297 -6.07 -11.92 3.26
N ALA A 298 -5.17 -11.65 4.22
CA ALA A 298 -4.63 -12.67 5.13
C ALA A 298 -5.74 -13.42 5.88
N ALA A 299 -6.76 -12.70 6.36
CA ALA A 299 -7.86 -13.29 7.12
C ALA A 299 -8.78 -14.16 6.27
N ILE A 300 -9.04 -13.78 5.02
CA ILE A 300 -9.88 -14.57 4.11
C ILE A 300 -9.12 -15.83 3.68
N VAL A 301 -7.94 -15.66 3.09
CA VAL A 301 -7.16 -16.76 2.51
C VAL A 301 -6.73 -17.78 3.58
N SER A 302 -6.41 -17.33 4.80
CA SER A 302 -6.02 -18.26 5.87
C SER A 302 -7.14 -19.20 6.31
N ARG A 303 -8.39 -18.71 6.34
CA ARG A 303 -9.57 -19.54 6.65
C ARG A 303 -9.84 -20.54 5.53
N GLU A 304 -9.70 -20.11 4.28
CA GLU A 304 -9.83 -20.99 3.11
C GLU A 304 -8.77 -22.10 3.11
N MET A 305 -7.53 -21.78 3.51
CA MET A 305 -6.43 -22.74 3.65
C MET A 305 -6.50 -23.59 4.92
N GLY A 306 -7.35 -23.24 5.90
CA GLY A 306 -7.41 -23.91 7.20
C GLY A 306 -6.14 -23.77 8.03
N LYS A 307 -5.41 -22.66 7.91
CA LYS A 307 -4.13 -22.42 8.60
C LYS A 307 -4.27 -21.33 9.67
N PRO A 308 -3.57 -21.43 10.83
CA PRO A 308 -3.62 -20.41 11.87
C PRO A 308 -3.20 -19.03 11.38
N CYS A 309 -3.92 -17.99 11.81
CA CYS A 309 -3.64 -16.62 11.38
C CYS A 309 -3.94 -15.61 12.48
N LEU A 310 -2.94 -14.77 12.77
CA LEU A 310 -3.06 -13.57 13.58
C LEU A 310 -2.88 -12.33 12.71
N ILE A 311 -3.78 -11.37 12.85
CA ILE A 311 -3.72 -10.09 12.13
C ILE A 311 -3.68 -8.94 13.12
N GLY A 312 -3.20 -7.78 12.67
CA GLY A 312 -3.28 -6.56 13.48
C GLY A 312 -2.36 -6.56 14.70
N THR A 313 -1.22 -7.28 14.64
CA THR A 313 -0.23 -7.33 15.73
C THR A 313 0.56 -6.02 15.91
N LYS A 314 0.45 -5.10 14.94
CA LYS A 314 1.09 -3.78 14.87
C LYS A 314 2.61 -3.78 14.70
N ILE A 315 3.32 -4.71 15.33
CA ILE A 315 4.79 -4.68 15.46
C ILE A 315 5.47 -6.04 15.29
N ALA A 316 4.77 -7.09 14.83
CA ALA A 316 5.39 -8.41 14.64
C ALA A 316 6.61 -8.37 13.70
N THR A 317 6.56 -7.58 12.63
CA THR A 317 7.72 -7.44 11.71
C THR A 317 8.92 -6.73 12.33
N LYS A 318 8.71 -5.99 13.42
CA LYS A 318 9.76 -5.25 14.15
C LYS A 318 10.35 -6.08 15.30
N ILE A 319 9.57 -7.00 15.87
CA ILE A 319 9.95 -7.85 16.99
C ILE A 319 10.62 -9.14 16.52
N PHE A 320 10.03 -9.85 15.56
CA PHE A 320 10.53 -11.14 15.12
C PHE A 320 11.56 -11.01 14.00
N LYS A 321 12.56 -11.88 14.01
CA LYS A 321 13.63 -11.95 13.01
C LYS A 321 13.57 -13.24 12.23
N ASP A 322 14.12 -13.23 11.02
CA ASP A 322 14.28 -14.44 10.20
C ASP A 322 14.94 -15.57 10.99
N GLY A 323 14.32 -16.76 10.95
CA GLY A 323 14.80 -17.96 11.64
C GLY A 323 14.40 -18.07 13.11
N ASP A 324 13.79 -17.05 13.72
CA ASP A 324 13.28 -17.14 15.08
C ASP A 324 12.27 -18.27 15.20
N LEU A 325 12.45 -19.17 16.18
CA LEU A 325 11.47 -20.21 16.45
C LEU A 325 10.32 -19.60 17.27
N VAL A 326 9.10 -19.69 16.76
CA VAL A 326 7.91 -19.14 17.43
C VAL A 326 6.80 -20.18 17.54
N GLU A 327 5.91 -19.97 18.52
CA GLU A 327 4.61 -20.64 18.62
C GLU A 327 3.53 -19.60 18.31
N VAL A 328 2.67 -19.90 17.33
CA VAL A 328 1.45 -19.16 17.04
C VAL A 328 0.28 -19.92 17.67
N ASP A 329 -0.25 -19.41 18.76
CA ASP A 329 -1.49 -19.86 19.40
C ASP A 329 -2.64 -18.95 18.93
N ALA A 330 -3.22 -19.29 17.79
CA ALA A 330 -4.37 -18.58 17.23
C ALA A 330 -5.71 -19.02 17.86
N GLU A 331 -5.69 -19.76 18.97
CA GLU A 331 -6.87 -19.91 19.83
C GLU A 331 -6.92 -18.78 20.86
N LYS A 332 -5.75 -18.35 21.35
CA LYS A 332 -5.61 -17.27 22.34
C LYS A 332 -5.23 -15.91 21.75
N GLY A 333 -4.94 -15.86 20.45
CA GLY A 333 -4.53 -14.64 19.77
C GLY A 333 -3.10 -14.22 20.08
N ILE A 334 -2.20 -15.19 20.30
CA ILE A 334 -0.84 -14.96 20.79
C ILE A 334 0.19 -15.56 19.85
N VAL A 335 1.26 -14.82 19.58
CA VAL A 335 2.50 -15.37 19.00
C VAL A 335 3.65 -15.09 19.95
N LYS A 336 4.46 -16.12 20.24
CA LYS A 336 5.59 -15.98 21.16
C LYS A 336 6.86 -16.62 20.63
N LYS A 337 8.00 -16.00 20.91
CA LYS A 337 9.34 -16.56 20.66
C LYS A 337 9.66 -17.64 21.69
N LEU A 338 10.17 -18.77 21.20
CA LEU A 338 10.49 -19.97 22.00
C LEU A 338 11.94 -19.99 22.50
#